data_AF-A0A1G0P2N0-F1
#
_entry.id   AF-A0A1G0P2N0-F1
#
_cell.length_a   1.000
_cell.length_b   1.000
_cell.length_c   1.000
_cell.angle_alpha   90.00
_cell.angle_beta   90.00
_cell.angle_gamma   90.00
#
_symmetry.space_group_name_H-M   'P 1'
#
loop_
_entity.id
_entity.type
_entity.pdbx_description
1 polymer ?
#
loop_
_entity_poly.entity_id
_entity_poly.type
_entity_poly.pdbx_seq_one_letter_code
_entity_poly.pdbx_strand_id
1 'polypeptide(L)' 'SGEEIYQVRCSSCHAFDRRIVGPPHNEVVPKYEGKKEQLVAFIRNPIKVNPAYPPMPNPGLKPAEADAIATYLLDHFKKK' A
#
# COMPACT_ATOMS: atom_id res chain seq x y z
N SER A 1 9.20 -4.50 11.51
CA SER A 1 9.65 -3.66 10.38
C SER A 1 8.47 -3.40 9.43
N GLY A 2 8.59 -2.46 8.49
CA GLY A 2 7.54 -2.19 7.50
C GLY A 2 7.21 -3.41 6.63
N GLU A 3 8.22 -4.21 6.31
CA GLU A 3 8.09 -5.48 5.56
C GLU A 3 7.28 -6.54 6.33
N GLU A 4 7.56 -6.74 7.61
CA GLU A 4 6.81 -7.70 8.43
C GLU A 4 5.33 -7.32 8.55
N ILE A 5 5.04 -6.03 8.75
CA ILE A 5 3.65 -5.54 8.81
C ILE A 5 2.98 -5.73 7.45
N TYR A 6 3.68 -5.44 6.35
CA TYR A 6 3.19 -5.67 5.00
C TYR A 6 2.82 -7.14 4.77
N GLN A 7 3.68 -8.08 5.19
CA GLN A 7 3.41 -9.50 5.03
C GLN A 7 2.18 -9.98 5.79
N VAL A 8 1.90 -9.40 6.96
CA VAL A 8 0.73 -9.78 7.76
C VAL A 8 -0.55 -9.07 7.29
N ARG A 9 -0.45 -7.82 6.82
CA ARG A 9 -1.60 -6.94 6.63
C ARG A 9 -1.97 -6.68 5.17
N CYS A 10 -1.06 -6.89 4.22
CA CYS A 10 -1.21 -6.44 2.85
C CYS A 10 -1.04 -7.56 1.81
N SER A 11 -0.13 -8.50 2.05
CA SER A 11 0.27 -9.55 1.09
C SER A 11 -0.87 -10.48 0.65
N SER A 12 -1.90 -10.64 1.49
CA SER A 12 -3.07 -11.47 1.17
C SER A 12 -3.95 -10.87 0.07
N CYS A 13 -3.92 -9.55 -0.09
CA CYS A 13 -4.74 -8.83 -1.06
C CYS A 13 -3.92 -8.21 -2.20
N HIS A 14 -2.62 -7.98 -1.99
CA HIS A 14 -1.76 -7.31 -2.95
C HIS A 14 -0.46 -8.07 -3.21
N ALA A 15 0.01 -7.97 -4.44
CA ALA A 15 1.37 -8.30 -4.84
C ALA A 15 2.01 -7.09 -5.53
N PHE A 16 3.32 -7.18 -5.78
CA PHE A 16 4.04 -6.09 -6.43
C PHE A 16 3.79 -6.04 -7.94
N ASP A 17 3.73 -7.18 -8.59
CA ASP A 17 3.81 -7.34 -10.06
C ASP A 17 2.52 -7.88 -10.70
N ARG A 18 1.58 -8.37 -9.88
CA ARG A 18 0.33 -8.95 -10.36
C ARG A 18 -0.86 -8.59 -9.49
N ARG A 19 -2.04 -8.67 -10.09
CA ARG A 19 -3.31 -8.51 -9.38
C ARG A 19 -3.61 -9.75 -8.55
N ILE A 20 -4.00 -9.55 -7.29
CA ILE A 20 -4.60 -10.58 -6.43
C ILE A 20 -6.06 -10.18 -6.17
N VAL A 21 -6.29 -9.34 -5.16
CA VAL A 21 -7.59 -8.70 -4.89
C VAL A 21 -7.51 -7.23 -5.28
N GLY A 22 -6.48 -6.55 -4.78
CA GLY A 22 -6.12 -5.19 -5.11
C GLY A 22 -5.14 -5.09 -6.29
N PRO A 23 -4.87 -3.87 -6.75
CA PRO A 23 -3.93 -3.62 -7.85
C PRO A 23 -2.49 -4.00 -7.48
N PRO A 24 -1.65 -4.31 -8.49
CA PRO A 24 -0.22 -4.48 -8.30
C PRO A 24 0.42 -3.21 -7.74
N HIS A 25 1.28 -3.32 -6.74
CA HIS A 25 1.95 -2.13 -6.18
C HIS A 25 2.79 -1.38 -7.20
N ASN A 26 3.41 -2.07 -8.16
CA ASN A 26 4.20 -1.43 -9.20
C ASN A 26 3.38 -0.47 -10.09
N GLU A 27 2.06 -0.63 -10.18
CA GLU A 27 1.19 0.28 -10.93
C GLU A 27 0.74 1.49 -10.11
N VAL A 28 0.61 1.32 -8.78
CA VAL A 28 -0.05 2.32 -7.93
C VAL A 28 0.87 3.04 -6.96
N VAL A 29 2.00 2.46 -6.56
CA VAL A 29 2.99 3.10 -5.68
C VAL A 29 3.75 4.24 -6.36
N PRO A 30 4.13 4.18 -7.66
CA PRO A 30 4.91 5.25 -8.30
C PRO A 30 4.25 6.63 -8.22
N LYS A 31 2.90 6.70 -8.24
CA LYS A 31 2.15 7.97 -8.15
C LYS A 31 2.34 8.71 -6.82
N TYR A 32 2.85 8.02 -5.80
CA TYR A 32 3.13 8.54 -4.46
C TYR A 32 4.60 8.91 -4.24
N GLU A 33 5.44 8.88 -5.28
CA GLU A 33 6.82 9.36 -5.15
C GLU A 33 6.85 10.82 -4.71
N GLY A 34 7.63 11.11 -3.66
CA GLY A 34 7.65 12.42 -3.00
C GLY A 34 6.38 12.79 -2.23
N LYS A 35 5.39 11.89 -2.12
CA LYS A 35 4.08 12.12 -1.48
C LYS A 35 3.79 11.06 -0.41
N LYS A 36 4.77 10.77 0.44
CA LYS A 36 4.64 9.72 1.47
C LYS A 36 3.43 9.95 2.38
N GLU A 37 3.16 11.19 2.81
CA GLU A 37 2.02 11.46 3.69
C GLU A 37 0.68 11.13 3.04
N GLN A 38 0.55 11.32 1.71
CA GLN A 38 -0.66 10.95 0.98
C GLN A 38 -0.85 9.43 0.91
N LEU A 39 0.25 8.67 0.76
CA LEU A 39 0.21 7.21 0.81
C LEU A 39 -0.19 6.72 2.20
N VAL A 40 0.38 7.30 3.26
CA VAL A 40 0.01 6.99 4.65
C VAL A 40 -1.47 7.28 4.90
N ALA A 41 -1.97 8.44 4.47
CA ALA A 41 -3.37 8.80 4.61
C ALA A 41 -4.29 7.82 3.89
N PHE A 42 -3.94 7.43 2.66
CA PHE A 42 -4.70 6.45 1.88
C PHE A 42 -4.71 5.06 2.54
N ILE A 43 -3.56 4.57 3.02
CA ILE A 43 -3.46 3.26 3.69
C ILE A 43 -4.36 3.21 4.93
N ARG A 44 -4.41 4.31 5.70
CA ARG A 44 -5.21 4.39 6.93
C ARG A 44 -6.70 4.60 6.68
N ASN A 45 -7.05 5.26 5.58
CA ASN A 45 -8.43 5.54 5.23
C ASN A 45 -8.63 5.37 3.72
N PRO A 46 -8.65 4.11 3.22
CA PRO A 46 -8.71 3.86 1.80
C PRO A 46 -10.05 4.30 1.22
N ILE A 47 -9.98 5.00 0.10
CA ILE A 47 -11.14 5.35 -0.70
C ILE A 47 -11.15 4.52 -1.98
N LYS A 48 -12.34 4.24 -2.51
CA LYS A 48 -12.46 3.55 -3.80
C LYS A 48 -12.03 4.52 -4.91
N VAL A 49 -10.96 4.16 -5.63
CA VAL A 49 -10.41 4.96 -6.75
C VAL A 49 -10.75 4.32 -8.09
N ASN A 50 -10.46 3.04 -8.26
CA ASN A 50 -10.66 2.33 -9.52
C ASN A 50 -11.90 1.42 -9.42
N PRO A 51 -12.92 1.59 -10.29
CA PRO A 51 -14.15 0.80 -10.25
C PRO A 51 -13.93 -0.69 -10.54
N ALA A 52 -12.84 -1.07 -11.21
CA ALA A 52 -12.50 -2.46 -11.52
C ALA A 52 -12.01 -3.28 -10.31
N TYR A 53 -11.80 -2.63 -9.16
CA TYR A 53 -11.37 -3.26 -7.92
C TYR A 53 -12.44 -3.12 -6.82
N PRO A 54 -12.55 -4.11 -5.91
CA PRO A 54 -13.37 -3.96 -4.72
C PRO A 54 -12.85 -2.81 -3.84
N PRO A 55 -13.70 -2.22 -2.98
CA PRO A 55 -13.23 -1.25 -1.99
C PRO A 55 -12.20 -1.91 -1.07
N MET A 56 -11.06 -1.24 -0.86
CA MET A 56 -10.05 -1.71 0.08
C MET A 56 -10.60 -1.49 1.51
N PRO A 57 -10.63 -2.52 2.37
CA PRO A 57 -11.08 -2.37 3.75
C PRO A 57 -10.08 -1.54 4.55
N ASN A 58 -10.54 -0.86 5.60
CA ASN A 58 -9.64 -0.19 6.53
C ASN A 58 -8.79 -1.23 7.28
N PRO A 59 -7.45 -1.21 7.17
CA PRO A 59 -6.60 -2.21 7.80
C PRO A 59 -6.43 -2.01 9.32
N GLY A 60 -7.00 -0.95 9.90
CA GLY A 60 -6.96 -0.69 11.35
C GLY A 60 -5.58 -0.33 11.88
N LEU A 61 -4.70 0.20 11.03
CA LEU A 61 -3.29 0.47 11.36
C LEU A 61 -3.13 1.73 12.21
N LYS A 62 -2.20 1.64 13.18
CA LYS A 62 -1.70 2.81 13.91
C LYS A 62 -0.92 3.73 12.95
N PRO A 63 -0.82 5.04 13.24
CA PRO A 63 -0.08 5.99 12.40
C PRO A 63 1.35 5.54 12.08
N ALA A 64 2.08 5.04 13.08
CA ALA A 64 3.46 4.60 12.90
C ALA A 64 3.59 3.34 12.02
N GLU A 65 2.62 2.42 12.10
CA GLU A 65 2.60 1.22 11.26
C GLU A 65 2.34 1.59 9.81
N ALA A 66 1.40 2.50 9.56
CA ALA A 66 1.11 2.99 8.21
C ALA A 66 2.31 3.73 7.59
N ASP A 67 3.03 4.54 8.38
CA ASP A 67 4.27 5.20 7.92
C ASP A 67 5.38 4.19 7.58
N ALA A 68 5.54 3.15 8.40
CA ALA A 68 6.51 2.09 8.15
C ALA A 68 6.19 1.30 6.87
N ILE A 69 4.92 0.99 6.62
CA ILE A 69 4.49 0.31 5.38
C ILE A 69 4.69 1.23 4.17
N ALA A 70 4.28 2.50 4.26
CA ALA A 70 4.43 3.46 3.16
C ALA A 70 5.91 3.64 2.77
N THR A 71 6.79 3.73 3.77
CA THR A 71 8.25 3.77 3.57
C THR A 71 8.74 2.50 2.88
N TYR A 72 8.35 1.32 3.38
CA TYR A 72 8.71 0.05 2.77
C TYR A 72 8.26 -0.06 1.30
N LEU A 73 7.03 0.33 0.99
CA LEU A 73 6.50 0.28 -0.38
C LEU A 73 7.28 1.19 -1.34
N LEU A 74 7.58 2.42 -0.90
CA LEU A 74 8.34 3.38 -1.71
C LEU A 74 9.80 2.93 -1.89
N ASP A 75 10.44 2.40 -0.85
CA ASP A 75 11.81 1.91 -0.92
C ASP A 75 11.92 0.65 -1.78
N HIS A 76 10.96 -0.28 -1.65
CA HIS A 76 10.93 -1.50 -2.48
C HIS A 76 10.73 -1.15 -3.96
N PHE A 77 9.85 -0.18 -4.25
CA PHE A 77 9.66 0.31 -5.61
C PHE A 77 10.96 0.91 -6.18
N LYS A 78 11.69 1.74 -5.43
CA LYS A 78 12.94 2.37 -5.90
C LYS A 78 14.12 1.41 -6.09
N LYS A 79 14.08 0.24 -5.45
CA LYS A 79 15.12 -0.78 -5.53
C LYS A 79 14.90 -1.79 -6.68
N LYS A 80 13.74 -1.74 -7.33
CA LYS A 80 13.46 -2.45 -8.58
C LYS A 80 13.95 -1.65 -9.77
#